data_AF-A0A533VNH2-F1
#
_entry.id   AF-A0A533VNH2-F1
#
_cell.length_a   1.000
_cell.length_b   1.000
_cell.length_c   1.000
_cell.angle_alpha   90.00
_cell.angle_beta   90.00
_cell.angle_gamma   90.00
#
_symmetry.space_group_name_H-M   'P 1'
#
loop_
_entity.id
_entity.type
_entity.pdbx_description
1 polymer ?
#
loop_
_entity_poly.entity_id
_entity_poly.type
_entity_poly.pdbx_seq_one_letter_code
_entity_poly.pdbx_strand_id
1 'polypeptide(L)'
;MVSDKEERNPDSLSTLLLPAFFATEPSVADATTTPIAHLVVIYQENISFDHNFGTYPIASNPAGEPSFTPSPDTPSVNGLSGAILTGNPKTTNPFRLDRSQAVTCDQNYDYTAEQQVYDGGLLDRFVQFTGSTGSGCIPNLVMGYYDGNTVMALWNYAQNFAISD
;
A
#
# COMPACT_ATOMS: atom_id res chain seq x y z
N MET A 1 28.80 33.71 -76.78
CA MET A 1 27.75 33.88 -77.80
C MET A 1 26.72 32.81 -77.49
N VAL A 2 25.51 33.05 -77.03
CA VAL A 2 24.57 34.16 -77.22
C VAL A 2 23.90 34.47 -75.88
N SER A 3 23.57 35.74 -75.70
CA SER A 3 22.75 36.29 -74.63
C SER A 3 21.29 36.13 -75.04
N ASP A 4 20.43 35.59 -74.18
CA ASP A 4 18.99 35.82 -74.27
C ASP A 4 18.42 36.12 -72.87
N LYS A 5 17.83 37.31 -72.77
CA LYS A 5 16.90 37.75 -71.73
C LYS A 5 15.50 37.25 -72.11
N GLU A 6 14.67 36.96 -71.10
CA GLU A 6 13.20 37.09 -71.00
C GLU A 6 12.81 36.15 -69.82
N GLU A 7 11.88 36.38 -68.91
CA GLU A 7 10.97 37.46 -68.53
C GLU A 7 10.49 37.06 -67.12
N ARG A 8 10.34 38.01 -66.19
CA ARG A 8 9.68 37.71 -64.91
C ARG A 8 8.17 37.76 -65.12
N ASN A 9 7.50 36.60 -65.00
CA ASN A 9 6.06 36.53 -64.89
C ASN A 9 5.64 36.80 -63.42
N PRO A 10 4.92 37.88 -63.11
CA PRO A 10 4.23 38.05 -61.83
C PRO A 10 2.90 37.26 -61.90
N ASP A 11 2.37 36.85 -60.75
CA ASP A 11 1.04 36.22 -60.60
C ASP A 11 1.02 34.69 -60.56
N SER A 12 1.52 34.16 -59.45
CA SER A 12 0.94 32.95 -58.86
C SER A 12 0.67 33.24 -57.39
N LEU A 13 -0.56 33.68 -57.09
CA LEU A 13 -1.08 33.74 -55.72
C LEU A 13 -1.21 32.31 -55.20
N SER A 14 -0.14 31.83 -54.57
CA SER A 14 -0.12 30.56 -53.87
C SER A 14 -0.88 30.73 -52.55
N THR A 15 -2.17 30.43 -52.55
CA THR A 15 -2.98 30.35 -51.32
C THR A 15 -2.39 29.26 -50.43
N LEU A 16 -1.65 29.66 -49.39
CA LEU A 16 -1.27 28.75 -48.31
C LEU A 16 -2.54 28.30 -47.59
N LEU A 17 -2.97 27.05 -47.79
CA LEU A 17 -3.80 26.39 -46.79
C LEU A 17 -2.93 26.13 -45.56
N LEU A 18 -3.15 26.88 -44.49
CA LEU A 18 -2.67 26.46 -43.17
C LEU A 18 -3.46 25.22 -42.74
N PRO A 19 -2.82 24.17 -42.20
CA PRO A 19 -3.55 23.13 -41.49
C PRO A 19 -4.22 23.78 -40.27
N ALA A 20 -5.54 23.69 -40.21
CA ALA A 20 -6.28 23.98 -38.99
C ALA A 20 -5.86 22.92 -37.95
N PHE A 21 -5.01 23.33 -37.01
CA PHE A 21 -4.86 22.60 -35.76
C PHE A 21 -6.19 22.72 -35.01
N PHE A 22 -7.01 21.66 -35.07
CA PHE A 22 -8.04 21.49 -34.06
C PHE A 22 -7.31 21.28 -32.74
N ALA A 23 -7.32 22.30 -31.88
CA ALA A 23 -7.12 22.07 -30.47
C ALA A 23 -8.28 21.18 -30.02
N THR A 24 -8.00 19.92 -29.70
CA THR A 24 -8.91 19.13 -28.87
C THR A 24 -9.08 19.91 -27.58
N GLU A 25 -10.25 20.53 -27.42
CA GLU A 25 -10.65 21.11 -26.15
C GLU A 25 -10.51 20.03 -25.07
N PRO A 26 -10.05 20.38 -23.86
CA PRO A 26 -10.06 19.42 -22.77
C PRO A 26 -11.51 18.93 -22.64
N SER A 27 -11.68 17.61 -22.80
CA SER A 27 -12.93 16.94 -22.46
C SER A 27 -13.39 17.49 -21.12
N VAL A 28 -14.63 18.00 -21.07
CA VAL A 28 -15.29 18.32 -19.80
C VAL A 28 -15.03 17.12 -18.90
N ALA A 29 -14.22 17.31 -17.86
CA ALA A 29 -14.05 16.28 -16.87
C ALA A 29 -15.45 15.98 -16.35
N ASP A 30 -15.89 14.72 -16.41
CA ASP A 30 -17.19 14.32 -15.90
C ASP A 30 -17.37 14.91 -14.50
N ALA A 31 -18.50 15.58 -14.25
CA ALA A 31 -18.74 16.23 -12.97
C ALA A 31 -18.77 15.17 -11.86
N THR A 32 -17.84 15.26 -10.91
CA THR A 32 -17.75 14.36 -9.77
C THR A 32 -18.57 14.87 -8.58
N THR A 33 -19.14 13.96 -7.78
CA THR A 33 -19.88 14.32 -6.54
C THR A 33 -18.98 14.88 -5.44
N THR A 34 -17.68 14.58 -5.50
CA THR A 34 -16.65 15.11 -4.60
C THR A 34 -15.57 15.84 -5.43
N PRO A 35 -14.66 16.60 -4.80
CA PRO A 35 -13.52 17.17 -5.52
C PRO A 35 -12.52 16.15 -6.11
N ILE A 36 -12.68 14.85 -5.84
CA ILE A 36 -11.76 13.80 -6.30
C ILE A 36 -12.11 13.43 -7.76
N ALA A 37 -11.30 13.91 -8.72
CA ALA A 37 -11.44 13.62 -10.14
C ALA A 37 -10.72 12.32 -10.59
N HIS A 38 -9.70 11.89 -9.84
CA HIS A 38 -8.91 10.70 -10.15
C HIS A 38 -8.72 9.85 -8.90
N LEU A 39 -8.97 8.55 -9.03
CA LEU A 39 -8.74 7.56 -7.98
C LEU A 39 -7.69 6.56 -8.48
N VAL A 40 -6.61 6.43 -7.73
CA VAL A 40 -5.60 5.38 -7.92
C VAL A 40 -5.76 4.39 -6.78
N VAL A 41 -6.06 3.13 -7.12
CA VAL A 41 -6.17 2.04 -6.14
C VAL A 41 -4.91 1.20 -6.23
N ILE A 42 -4.14 1.19 -5.14
CA ILE A 42 -2.99 0.29 -4.97
C ILE A 42 -3.47 -0.88 -4.12
N TYR A 43 -3.56 -2.07 -4.72
CA TYR A 43 -4.05 -3.27 -4.06
C TYR A 43 -2.89 -4.14 -3.59
N GLN A 44 -2.66 -4.15 -2.28
CA GLN A 44 -1.67 -5.00 -1.63
C GLN A 44 -2.29 -6.36 -1.30
N GLU A 45 -1.47 -7.42 -1.28
CA GLU A 45 -1.96 -8.80 -1.13
C GLU A 45 -1.56 -9.42 0.21
N ASN A 46 -2.39 -10.34 0.73
CA ASN A 46 -2.09 -11.30 1.79
C ASN A 46 -1.57 -10.76 3.13
N ILE A 47 -1.86 -9.50 3.49
CA ILE A 47 -1.43 -8.91 4.76
C ILE A 47 -2.64 -8.41 5.57
N SER A 48 -2.76 -8.88 6.82
CA SER A 48 -3.77 -8.39 7.77
C SER A 48 -3.44 -7.01 8.31
N PHE A 49 -4.45 -6.30 8.84
CA PHE A 49 -4.23 -5.01 9.50
C PHE A 49 -3.23 -5.11 10.64
N ASP A 50 -3.43 -6.05 11.57
CA ASP A 50 -2.57 -6.24 12.74
C ASP A 50 -1.12 -6.56 12.38
N HIS A 51 -0.88 -7.22 11.24
CA HIS A 51 0.47 -7.51 10.78
C HIS A 51 1.27 -6.25 10.43
N ASN A 52 0.63 -5.20 9.88
CA ASN A 52 1.32 -3.97 9.51
C ASN A 52 1.13 -2.84 10.53
N PHE A 53 0.00 -2.79 11.21
CA PHE A 53 -0.43 -1.66 12.02
C PHE A 53 -0.85 -2.06 13.44
N GLY A 54 -0.74 -3.34 13.82
CA GLY A 54 -1.21 -3.83 15.11
C GLY A 54 -0.63 -3.07 16.30
N THR A 55 0.64 -2.66 16.23
CA THR A 55 1.26 -1.84 17.28
C THR A 55 1.35 -0.36 16.94
N TYR A 56 0.73 0.10 15.85
CA TYR A 56 0.74 1.52 15.50
C TYR A 56 0.13 2.36 16.64
N PRO A 57 0.74 3.49 17.03
CA PRO A 57 1.93 4.10 16.44
C PRO A 57 3.22 3.87 17.25
N ILE A 58 3.27 2.78 18.03
CA ILE A 58 4.39 2.44 18.92
C ILE A 58 5.35 1.46 18.25
N ALA A 59 6.55 1.94 17.93
CA ALA A 59 7.64 1.14 17.38
C ALA A 59 8.70 0.81 18.45
N SER A 60 9.40 -0.32 18.30
CA SER A 60 10.41 -0.74 19.26
C SER A 60 11.67 0.14 19.24
N ASN A 61 12.02 0.71 18.08
CA ASN A 61 13.20 1.56 17.88
C ASN A 61 14.53 0.96 18.39
N PRO A 62 14.86 -0.30 18.05
CA PRO A 62 16.14 -0.87 18.45
C PRO A 62 17.31 -0.15 17.77
N ALA A 63 18.47 -0.15 18.42
CA ALA A 63 19.67 0.50 17.90
C ALA A 63 20.08 -0.12 16.56
N GLY A 64 20.33 0.73 15.55
CA GLY A 64 20.74 0.29 14.21
C GLY A 64 19.59 0.11 13.22
N GLU A 65 18.34 0.14 13.68
CA GLU A 65 17.17 0.20 12.79
C GLU A 65 16.66 1.64 12.60
N PRO A 66 15.96 1.94 11.49
CA PRO A 66 15.27 3.22 11.33
C PRO A 66 14.25 3.44 12.45
N SER A 67 14.34 4.56 13.17
CA SER A 67 13.42 4.87 14.27
C SER A 67 12.14 5.53 13.77
N PHE A 68 11.01 5.21 14.38
CA PHE A 68 9.74 5.89 14.21
C PHE A 68 9.33 6.58 15.50
N THR A 69 8.91 7.84 15.41
CA THR A 69 8.37 8.60 16.53
C THR A 69 7.07 9.25 16.09
N PRO A 70 5.92 8.94 16.73
CA PRO A 70 4.65 9.52 16.32
C PRO A 70 4.57 11.01 16.63
N SER A 71 3.73 11.70 15.85
CA SER A 71 3.27 13.04 16.19
C SER A 71 2.48 13.01 17.51
N PRO A 72 2.53 14.08 18.34
CA PRO A 72 1.91 14.09 19.68
C PRO A 72 0.43 13.70 19.72
N ASP A 73 -0.35 14.07 18.69
CA ASP A 73 -1.79 13.86 18.63
C ASP A 73 -2.19 12.66 17.76
N THR A 74 -1.27 11.71 17.55
CA THR A 74 -1.55 10.50 16.76
C THR A 74 -2.63 9.66 17.43
N PRO A 75 -3.75 9.36 16.75
CA PRO A 75 -4.77 8.46 17.28
C PRO A 75 -4.24 7.04 17.47
N SER A 76 -4.78 6.32 18.46
CA SER A 76 -4.60 4.87 18.59
C SER A 76 -5.44 4.12 17.55
N VAL A 77 -5.04 2.90 17.23
CA VAL A 77 -5.85 1.95 16.43
C VAL A 77 -6.43 0.85 17.32
N ASN A 78 -7.46 0.18 16.83
CA ASN A 78 -7.96 -1.08 17.38
C ASN A 78 -6.99 -2.23 17.02
N GLY A 79 -5.86 -2.30 17.73
CA GLY A 79 -4.78 -3.24 17.44
C GLY A 79 -4.27 -4.04 18.63
N LEU A 80 -3.05 -4.54 18.49
CA LEU A 80 -2.34 -5.41 19.43
C LEU A 80 -1.87 -4.64 20.67
N SER A 81 -2.63 -4.75 21.77
CA SER A 81 -2.29 -4.13 23.05
C SER A 81 -2.68 -5.00 24.25
N GLY A 82 -2.11 -4.71 25.42
CA GLY A 82 -2.45 -5.38 26.68
C GLY A 82 -2.41 -6.91 26.61
N ALA A 83 -3.52 -7.54 26.98
CA ALA A 83 -3.66 -9.00 26.99
C ALA A 83 -3.65 -9.64 25.59
N ILE A 84 -4.05 -8.91 24.54
CA ILE A 84 -3.99 -9.42 23.16
C ILE A 84 -2.52 -9.63 22.77
N LEU A 85 -1.64 -8.69 23.13
CA LEU A 85 -0.20 -8.76 22.83
C LEU A 85 0.56 -9.76 23.72
N THR A 86 0.13 -9.98 24.96
CA THR A 86 0.96 -10.68 25.98
C THR A 86 0.32 -11.91 26.61
N GLY A 87 -0.96 -12.17 26.35
CA GLY A 87 -1.75 -13.18 27.04
C GLY A 87 -2.64 -14.01 26.12
N ASN A 88 -2.18 -14.34 24.91
CA ASN A 88 -2.85 -15.31 24.05
C ASN A 88 -2.92 -16.66 24.78
N PRO A 89 -4.13 -17.13 25.16
CA PRO A 89 -4.30 -18.25 26.08
C PRO A 89 -4.03 -19.62 25.44
N LYS A 90 -3.81 -19.71 24.12
CA LYS A 90 -3.70 -21.01 23.42
C LYS A 90 -2.28 -21.42 23.07
N THR A 91 -1.55 -20.62 22.29
CA THR A 91 -0.30 -21.10 21.69
C THR A 91 0.82 -20.08 21.71
N THR A 92 0.65 -18.96 21.02
CA THR A 92 1.74 -18.01 20.76
C THR A 92 1.20 -16.59 20.79
N ASN A 93 1.81 -15.76 21.63
CA ASN A 93 1.54 -14.33 21.64
C ASN A 93 2.00 -13.70 20.32
N PRO A 94 1.34 -12.63 19.86
CA PRO A 94 1.89 -11.82 18.79
C PRO A 94 3.32 -11.38 19.11
N PHE A 95 4.21 -11.39 18.11
CA PHE A 95 5.60 -11.02 18.30
C PHE A 95 6.12 -10.15 17.16
N ARG A 96 7.01 -9.22 17.51
CA ARG A 96 7.67 -8.35 16.53
C ARG A 96 8.58 -9.18 15.63
N LEU A 97 8.41 -9.01 14.32
CA LEU A 97 9.35 -9.44 13.31
C LEU A 97 10.46 -8.41 13.16
N ASP A 98 11.71 -8.87 13.24
CA ASP A 98 12.86 -8.01 13.01
C ASP A 98 12.87 -7.52 11.55
N ARG A 99 13.47 -6.35 11.31
CA ARG A 99 13.59 -5.82 9.94
C ARG A 99 14.34 -6.76 9.00
N SER A 100 15.26 -7.57 9.51
CA SER A 100 15.93 -8.64 8.74
C SER A 100 15.01 -9.78 8.30
N GLN A 101 13.81 -9.88 8.90
CA GLN A 101 12.76 -10.84 8.60
C GLN A 101 11.63 -10.24 7.75
N ALA A 102 11.90 -9.17 7.00
CA ALA A 102 10.90 -8.48 6.16
C ALA A 102 10.27 -9.36 5.06
N VAL A 103 10.86 -10.53 4.78
CA VAL A 103 10.29 -11.55 3.90
C VAL A 103 9.93 -12.75 4.75
N THR A 104 8.63 -13.01 4.86
CA THR A 104 8.05 -14.11 5.63
C THR A 104 7.55 -15.21 4.70
N CYS A 105 7.31 -16.39 5.26
CA CYS A 105 6.51 -17.39 4.56
C CYS A 105 5.08 -16.89 4.35
N ASP A 106 4.50 -17.27 3.22
CA ASP A 106 3.08 -17.10 2.98
C ASP A 106 2.26 -17.99 3.93
N GLN A 107 1.27 -17.39 4.57
CA GLN A 107 0.40 -18.07 5.52
C GLN A 107 -0.76 -18.73 4.79
N ASN A 108 -1.48 -19.63 5.45
CA ASN A 108 -2.66 -20.25 4.86
C ASN A 108 -3.85 -19.29 4.97
N TYR A 109 -4.28 -18.72 3.84
CA TYR A 109 -5.46 -17.86 3.68
C TYR A 109 -6.61 -18.57 2.96
N ASP A 110 -6.61 -19.91 2.96
CA ASP A 110 -7.73 -20.65 2.40
C ASP A 110 -9.02 -20.31 3.15
N TYR A 111 -10.10 -20.09 2.40
CA TYR A 111 -11.39 -19.69 2.93
C TYR A 111 -11.82 -20.50 4.17
N THR A 112 -11.71 -21.83 4.13
CA THR A 112 -12.10 -22.69 5.26
C THR A 112 -11.19 -22.51 6.47
N ALA A 113 -9.88 -22.32 6.26
CA ALA A 113 -8.94 -22.11 7.35
C ALA A 113 -9.23 -20.78 8.08
N GLU A 114 -9.49 -19.71 7.34
CA GLU A 114 -9.86 -18.42 7.92
C GLU A 114 -11.15 -18.52 8.74
N GLN A 115 -12.18 -19.21 8.24
CA GLN A 115 -13.42 -19.43 8.99
C GLN A 115 -13.19 -20.22 10.29
N GLN A 116 -12.27 -21.18 10.28
CA GLN A 116 -11.95 -21.98 11.47
C GLN A 116 -11.23 -21.17 12.56
N VAL A 117 -10.47 -20.14 12.17
CA VAL A 117 -9.78 -19.27 13.13
C VAL A 117 -10.76 -18.39 13.90
N TYR A 118 -11.87 -17.97 13.27
CA TYR A 118 -12.88 -17.20 13.98
C TYR A 118 -13.40 -17.93 15.22
N ASP A 119 -13.55 -19.26 15.17
CA ASP A 119 -13.93 -20.13 16.30
C ASP A 119 -15.06 -19.54 17.17
N GLY A 120 -16.15 -19.09 16.53
CA GLY A 120 -17.29 -18.48 17.23
C GLY A 120 -16.99 -17.11 17.87
N GLY A 121 -15.94 -16.42 17.42
CA GLY A 121 -15.48 -15.13 17.93
C GLY A 121 -14.30 -15.23 18.91
N LEU A 122 -13.77 -16.42 19.19
CA LEU A 122 -12.66 -16.59 20.13
C LEU A 122 -11.29 -16.19 19.56
N LEU A 123 -11.10 -16.30 18.24
CA LEU A 123 -9.90 -15.85 17.54
C LEU A 123 -8.57 -16.41 18.12
N ASP A 124 -8.58 -17.67 18.57
CA ASP A 124 -7.48 -18.26 19.33
C ASP A 124 -6.79 -19.44 18.62
N ARG A 125 -7.06 -19.62 17.31
CA ARG A 125 -6.59 -20.78 16.52
C ARG A 125 -5.79 -20.45 15.25
N PHE A 126 -5.23 -19.25 15.16
CA PHE A 126 -4.42 -18.81 14.00
C PHE A 126 -3.26 -19.79 13.70
N VAL A 127 -2.46 -20.14 14.71
CA VAL A 127 -1.32 -21.07 14.54
C VAL A 127 -1.75 -22.42 13.98
N GLN A 128 -2.93 -22.91 14.36
CA GLN A 128 -3.42 -24.24 14.02
C GLN A 128 -3.98 -24.31 12.59
N PHE A 129 -4.64 -23.25 12.12
CA PHE A 129 -5.37 -23.29 10.85
C PHE A 129 -4.74 -22.44 9.76
N THR A 130 -4.21 -21.27 10.10
CA THR A 130 -3.64 -20.32 9.12
C THR A 130 -2.11 -20.28 9.16
N GLY A 131 -1.47 -20.91 10.15
CA GLY A 131 -0.02 -21.07 10.20
C GLY A 131 0.55 -21.89 9.04
N SER A 132 1.58 -21.36 8.36
CA SER A 132 2.24 -22.05 7.25
C SER A 132 3.02 -23.29 7.70
N THR A 133 2.82 -24.40 7.00
CA THR A 133 3.52 -25.70 7.22
C THR A 133 4.42 -26.11 6.06
N GLY A 134 4.66 -25.17 5.11
CA GLY A 134 5.58 -25.37 4.00
C GLY A 134 7.02 -25.64 4.44
N SER A 135 7.84 -26.19 3.54
CA SER A 135 9.24 -26.47 3.83
C SER A 135 10.00 -25.20 4.22
N GLY A 136 10.63 -25.21 5.40
CA GLY A 136 11.36 -24.05 5.93
C GLY A 136 10.49 -23.00 6.64
N CYS A 137 9.18 -23.20 6.71
CA CYS A 137 8.25 -22.30 7.41
C CYS A 137 7.95 -22.78 8.83
N ILE A 138 7.65 -21.83 9.71
CA ILE A 138 7.19 -22.10 11.07
C ILE A 138 5.74 -21.63 11.22
N PRO A 139 4.81 -22.46 11.73
CA PRO A 139 3.40 -22.07 11.84
C PRO A 139 3.17 -20.82 12.70
N ASN A 140 4.01 -20.61 13.71
CA ASN A 140 3.93 -19.45 14.60
C ASN A 140 4.13 -18.12 13.88
N LEU A 141 4.69 -18.10 12.66
CA LEU A 141 4.93 -16.89 11.89
C LEU A 141 3.64 -16.09 11.61
N VAL A 142 2.48 -16.76 11.61
CA VAL A 142 1.16 -16.11 11.50
C VAL A 142 0.87 -15.11 12.62
N MET A 143 1.54 -15.25 13.77
CA MET A 143 1.44 -14.31 14.90
C MET A 143 2.47 -13.18 14.82
N GLY A 144 3.31 -13.15 13.79
CA GLY A 144 4.30 -12.11 13.60
C GLY A 144 3.64 -10.79 13.17
N TYR A 145 4.15 -9.67 13.67
CA TYR A 145 3.76 -8.32 13.23
C TYR A 145 5.00 -7.46 12.95
N TYR A 146 4.85 -6.50 12.04
CA TYR A 146 5.78 -5.40 11.81
C TYR A 146 5.40 -4.17 12.62
N ASP A 147 6.40 -3.34 12.89
CA ASP A 147 6.21 -1.99 13.39
C ASP A 147 6.80 -0.94 12.43
N GLY A 148 6.79 0.32 12.84
CA GLY A 148 7.32 1.44 12.08
C GLY A 148 8.82 1.37 11.78
N ASN A 149 9.56 0.44 12.38
CA ASN A 149 10.97 0.22 12.03
C ASN A 149 11.10 -0.61 10.74
N THR A 150 10.10 -1.44 10.40
CA THR A 150 10.09 -2.26 9.16
C THR A 150 9.21 -1.64 8.08
N VAL A 151 7.92 -1.41 8.36
CA VAL A 151 6.94 -0.87 7.39
C VAL A 151 6.82 0.66 7.47
N MET A 152 7.96 1.32 7.64
CA MET A 152 8.06 2.77 7.89
C MET A 152 7.27 3.62 6.90
N ALA A 153 7.27 3.27 5.60
CA ALA A 153 6.54 4.04 4.60
C ALA A 153 5.02 4.03 4.85
N LEU A 154 4.46 2.87 5.22
CA LEU A 154 3.03 2.75 5.54
C LEU A 154 2.67 3.55 6.78
N TRP A 155 3.50 3.50 7.83
CA TRP A 155 3.27 4.28 9.06
C TRP A 155 3.40 5.78 8.82
N ASN A 156 4.33 6.21 7.97
CA ASN A 156 4.44 7.60 7.57
C ASN A 156 3.23 8.06 6.73
N TYR A 157 2.65 7.19 5.89
CA TYR A 157 1.39 7.52 5.24
C TYR A 157 0.26 7.67 6.25
N ALA A 158 0.15 6.79 7.25
CA ALA A 158 -0.85 6.92 8.31
C ALA A 158 -0.67 8.19 9.18
N GLN A 159 0.57 8.68 9.35
CA GLN A 159 0.85 9.95 10.03
C GLN A 159 0.40 11.19 9.24
N ASN A 160 0.37 11.11 7.91
CA ASN A 160 0.18 12.28 7.03
C ASN A 160 -1.14 12.25 6.25
N PHE A 161 -1.82 11.11 6.23
CA PHE A 161 -3.08 10.88 5.53
C PHE A 161 -4.08 10.19 6.45
N ALA A 162 -5.01 9.42 5.89
CA ALA A 162 -5.99 8.66 6.64
C ALA A 162 -5.65 7.17 6.61
N ILE A 163 -5.95 6.49 7.72
CA ILE A 163 -6.01 5.03 7.84
C ILE A 163 -7.38 4.66 8.40
N SER A 164 -7.87 3.48 8.04
CA SER A 164 -9.11 2.90 8.59
C SER A 164 -8.74 1.60 9.28
N ASP A 165 -9.19 1.44 10.52
CA ASP A 165 -9.04 0.26 11.36
C ASP A 165 -10.40 -0.42 11.65
#